data_AF-A0A2W1B732-F1
#
_entry.id   AF-A0A2W1B732-F1
#
_cell.length_a   1.000
_cell.length_b   1.000
_cell.length_c   1.000
_cell.angle_alpha   90.00
_cell.angle_beta   90.00
_cell.angle_gamma   90.00
#
_symmetry.space_group_name_H-M   'P 1'
#
loop_
_entity.id
_entity.type
_entity.pdbx_description
1 polymer ?
#
loop_
_entity_poly.entity_id
_entity_poly.type
_entity_poly.pdbx_seq_one_letter_code
_entity_poly.pdbx_strand_id
1 'polypeptide(L)'
;MEVYEHGIRVSCLSPSQIVPTPGVLHHHLMDGRDPNDAEGPEVLAQAIVLLATEPLDRVTGRCCCSQAILKEFGWRGTARGWGADPTMPGTGYAQI
;
A
#
# COMPACT_ATOMS: atom_id res chain seq x y z
N MET A 1 18.36 9.77 4.52
CA MET A 1 17.44 8.70 4.91
C MET A 1 18.13 7.89 5.99
N GLU A 2 17.48 7.70 7.13
CA GLU A 2 18.10 7.02 8.27
C GLU A 2 18.59 5.62 7.81
N VAL A 3 19.83 5.26 8.13
CA VAL A 3 20.48 3.95 7.88
C VAL A 3 20.70 3.46 6.43
N TYR A 4 20.55 4.31 5.41
CA TYR A 4 20.83 3.95 3.99
C TYR A 4 22.26 3.44 3.78
N GLU A 5 23.25 4.09 4.42
CA GLU A 5 24.67 3.71 4.35
C GLU A 5 24.97 2.32 4.90
N HIS A 6 24.05 1.76 5.70
CA HIS A 6 24.14 0.43 6.28
C HIS A 6 23.36 -0.62 5.47
N GLY A 7 22.82 -0.25 4.30
CA GLY A 7 22.05 -1.16 3.47
C GLY A 7 20.69 -1.54 4.06
N ILE A 8 20.20 -0.79 5.04
CA ILE A 8 18.89 -1.02 5.66
C ILE A 8 17.83 -0.23 4.90
N ARG A 9 16.75 -0.92 4.54
CA ARG A 9 15.58 -0.34 3.88
C ARG A 9 14.53 0.06 4.92
N VAL A 10 14.02 1.28 4.78
CA VAL A 10 12.93 1.80 5.62
C VAL A 10 11.86 2.37 4.71
N SER A 11 10.64 1.82 4.76
CA SER A 11 9.52 2.26 3.94
C SER A 11 8.23 2.18 4.76
N CYS A 12 7.27 3.06 4.47
CA CYS A 12 5.95 3.06 5.06
C CYS A 12 4.92 2.60 4.02
N LEU A 13 4.03 1.71 4.43
CA LEU A 13 3.01 1.14 3.58
C LEU A 13 1.64 1.28 4.25
N SER A 14 0.69 1.84 3.51
CA SER A 14 -0.72 1.89 3.88
C SER A 14 -1.55 1.11 2.86
N PRO A 15 -2.68 0.53 3.27
CA PRO A 15 -3.58 -0.12 2.32
C PRO A 15 -4.30 0.93 1.47
N SER A 16 -4.46 0.67 0.16
CA SER A 16 -5.20 1.56 -0.76
C SER A 16 -6.71 1.51 -0.51
N GLN A 17 -7.21 0.38 -0.03
CA GLN A 17 -8.60 0.13 0.33
C GLN A 17 -8.64 -0.56 1.70
N ILE A 18 -9.80 -0.61 2.36
CA ILE A 18 -9.85 -1.27 3.68
C ILE A 18 -9.57 -2.78 3.55
N VAL A 19 -8.78 -3.33 4.46
CA VAL A 19 -8.48 -4.76 4.51
C VAL A 19 -9.39 -5.42 5.57
N PRO A 20 -10.23 -6.41 5.23
CA PRO A 20 -11.19 -7.00 6.15
C PRO A 20 -10.53 -8.00 7.11
N THR A 21 -9.62 -7.52 7.94
CA THR A 21 -8.99 -8.31 9.01
C THR A 21 -9.99 -8.56 10.15
N PRO A 22 -9.77 -9.57 11.01
CA PRO A 22 -10.65 -9.82 12.15
C PRO A 22 -10.88 -8.58 13.04
N GLY A 23 -9.87 -7.72 13.20
CA GLY A 23 -10.02 -6.45 13.94
C GLY A 23 -10.96 -5.45 13.25
N VAL A 24 -10.85 -5.32 11.93
CA VAL A 24 -11.74 -4.47 11.12
C VAL A 24 -13.20 -4.92 11.20
N LEU A 25 -13.42 -6.25 11.18
CA LEU A 25 -14.74 -6.85 11.32
C LEU A 25 -15.28 -6.69 12.75
N HIS A 26 -14.46 -6.96 13.77
CA HIS A 26 -14.84 -6.81 15.17
C HIS A 26 -15.23 -5.37 15.52
N HIS A 27 -14.57 -4.39 14.92
CA HIS A 27 -14.85 -2.98 15.11
C HIS A 27 -15.86 -2.40 14.10
N HIS A 28 -16.59 -3.25 13.36
CA HIS A 28 -17.68 -2.82 12.47
C HIS A 28 -17.29 -1.78 11.41
N LEU A 29 -16.01 -1.74 11.00
CA LEU A 29 -15.50 -0.71 10.08
C LEU A 29 -15.92 -0.95 8.61
N MET A 30 -16.65 -2.04 8.36
CA MET A 30 -17.21 -2.43 7.07
C MET A 30 -18.72 -2.19 6.98
N ASP A 31 -19.39 -1.86 8.09
CA ASP A 31 -20.84 -1.73 8.11
C ASP A 31 -21.29 -0.58 7.21
N GLY A 32 -22.14 -0.87 6.23
CA GLY A 32 -22.63 0.11 5.25
C GLY A 32 -21.65 0.47 4.13
N ARG A 33 -20.48 -0.17 4.03
CA ARG A 33 -19.56 -0.02 2.89
C ARG A 33 -19.89 -0.98 1.75
N ASP A 34 -19.54 -0.61 0.52
CA ASP A 34 -19.60 -1.51 -0.63
C ASP A 34 -18.54 -2.62 -0.44
N PRO A 35 -18.88 -3.91 -0.60
CA PRO A 35 -17.90 -4.99 -0.60
C PRO A 35 -16.75 -4.80 -1.61
N ASN A 36 -16.96 -4.04 -2.69
CA ASN A 36 -15.93 -3.68 -3.67
C ASN A 36 -14.94 -2.62 -3.16
N ASP A 37 -15.22 -1.99 -2.02
CA ASP A 37 -14.35 -0.99 -1.37
C ASP A 37 -13.28 -1.63 -0.48
N ALA A 38 -13.19 -2.96 -0.45
CA ALA A 38 -12.18 -3.71 0.29
C ALA A 38 -11.08 -4.26 -0.64
N GLU A 39 -9.87 -4.40 -0.11
CA GLU A 39 -8.82 -5.19 -0.73
C GLU A 39 -8.50 -6.44 0.11
N GLY A 40 -8.18 -7.54 -0.58
CA GLY A 40 -7.75 -8.77 0.08
C GLY A 40 -6.41 -8.57 0.80
N PRO A 41 -6.19 -9.25 1.95
CA PRO A 41 -4.93 -9.17 2.69
C PRO A 41 -3.71 -9.57 1.83
N GLU A 42 -3.91 -10.39 0.80
CA GLU A 42 -2.87 -10.80 -0.16
C GLU A 42 -2.32 -9.61 -0.96
N VAL A 43 -3.12 -8.57 -1.22
CA VAL A 43 -2.69 -7.36 -1.94
C VAL A 43 -1.67 -6.59 -1.11
N LEU A 44 -1.97 -6.40 0.18
CA LEU A 44 -1.04 -5.75 1.10
C LEU A 44 0.24 -6.60 1.26
N ALA A 45 0.09 -7.92 1.35
CA ALA A 45 1.24 -8.84 1.42
C ALA A 45 2.13 -8.77 0.17
N GLN A 46 1.56 -8.70 -1.03
CA GLN A 46 2.32 -8.52 -2.27
C GLN A 46 3.12 -7.21 -2.28
N ALA A 47 2.52 -6.12 -1.80
CA ALA A 47 3.22 -4.84 -1.69
C ALA A 47 4.39 -4.92 -0.68
N ILE A 48 4.22 -5.63 0.44
CA ILE A 48 5.31 -5.90 1.38
C ILE A 48 6.43 -6.70 0.71
N VAL A 49 6.10 -7.76 -0.04
CA VAL A 49 7.09 -8.55 -0.77
C VAL A 49 7.86 -7.67 -1.74
N LEU A 50 7.18 -6.84 -2.55
CA LEU A 50 7.82 -5.90 -3.46
C LEU A 50 8.81 -4.99 -2.73
N LEU A 51 8.41 -4.37 -1.62
CA LEU A 51 9.28 -3.49 -0.84
C LEU A 51 10.49 -4.26 -0.25
N ALA A 52 10.31 -5.53 0.09
CA ALA A 52 11.36 -6.40 0.62
C ALA A 52 12.31 -6.94 -0.47
N THR A 53 11.85 -7.14 -1.70
CA THR A 53 12.64 -7.79 -2.76
C THR A 53 13.29 -6.83 -3.74
N GLU A 54 12.73 -5.64 -3.94
CA GLU A 54 13.29 -4.67 -4.88
C GLU A 54 14.65 -4.12 -4.44
N PRO A 55 15.53 -3.68 -5.36
CA PRO A 55 16.76 -2.99 -5.04
C PRO A 55 16.56 -1.83 -4.06
N LEU A 56 17.54 -1.65 -3.17
CA LEU A 56 17.46 -0.70 -2.06
C LEU A 56 17.15 0.72 -2.52
N ASP A 57 17.80 1.15 -3.59
CA ASP A 57 17.66 2.45 -4.26
C ASP A 57 16.27 2.72 -4.85
N ARG A 58 15.46 1.68 -5.10
CA ARG A 58 14.13 1.82 -5.71
C ARG A 58 13.00 2.02 -4.71
N VAL A 59 13.16 1.52 -3.48
CA VAL A 59 12.02 1.42 -2.53
C VAL A 59 12.28 2.00 -1.15
N THR A 60 13.54 2.27 -0.81
CA THR A 60 13.87 2.88 0.48
C THR A 60 13.32 4.31 0.58
N GLY A 61 12.83 4.68 1.76
CA GLY A 61 12.28 5.99 2.11
C GLY A 61 10.90 6.29 1.55
N ARG A 62 10.26 5.31 0.91
CA ARG A 62 8.96 5.52 0.31
C ARG A 62 7.85 5.40 1.34
N CYS A 63 6.92 6.34 1.29
CA CYS A 63 5.61 6.23 1.89
C CYS A 63 4.64 5.96 0.74
N CYS A 64 3.91 4.84 0.75
CA CYS A 64 3.10 4.46 -0.41
C CYS A 64 1.85 3.66 -0.03
N CYS A 65 0.93 3.55 -1.00
CA CYS A 65 -0.27 2.74 -0.87
C CYS A 65 -0.14 1.43 -1.65
N SER A 66 -0.71 0.34 -1.12
CA SER A 66 -0.56 -1.05 -1.61
C SER A 66 -0.85 -1.21 -3.11
N GLN A 67 -2.01 -0.77 -3.61
CA GLN A 67 -2.34 -0.95 -5.02
C GLN A 67 -1.63 0.05 -5.93
N ALA A 68 -1.37 1.26 -5.43
CA ALA A 68 -0.61 2.27 -6.16
C ALA A 68 0.80 1.77 -6.49
N ILE A 69 1.49 1.23 -5.49
CA ILE A 69 2.87 0.77 -5.65
C ILE A 69 2.98 -0.50 -6.49
N LEU A 70 2.01 -1.41 -6.35
CA LEU A 70 1.94 -2.61 -7.19
C LEU A 70 1.68 -2.26 -8.66
N LYS A 71 0.87 -1.23 -8.92
CA LYS A 71 0.63 -0.73 -10.28
C LYS A 71 1.86 -0.05 -10.87
N GLU A 72 2.55 0.79 -10.10
CA GLU A 72 3.78 1.46 -10.51
C GLU A 72 4.86 0.46 -10.96
N PHE A 73 5.00 -0.65 -10.25
CA PHE A 73 6.00 -1.70 -10.57
C PHE A 73 5.48 -2.75 -11.57
N GLY A 74 4.24 -2.62 -12.05
CA GLY A 74 3.65 -3.55 -13.01
C GLY A 74 3.26 -4.92 -12.45
N TRP A 75 3.26 -5.09 -11.12
CA TRP A 75 2.77 -6.31 -10.46
C TRP A 75 1.24 -6.41 -10.52
N ARG A 76 0.55 -5.29 -10.83
CA ARG A 76 -0.90 -5.23 -10.99
C ARG A 76 -1.30 -4.29 -12.12
N GLY A 77 -2.25 -4.70 -12.96
CA GLY A 77 -2.73 -3.88 -14.09
C GLY A 77 -3.72 -2.78 -13.68
N THR A 78 -4.47 -2.99 -12.60
CA THR A 78 -5.50 -2.05 -12.12
C THR A 78 -5.33 -1.79 -10.63
N ALA A 79 -5.59 -0.55 -10.21
CA ALA A 79 -5.51 -0.14 -8.81
C ALA A 79 -6.71 0.76 -8.48
N ARG A 80 -7.21 0.68 -7.25
CA ARG A 80 -8.36 1.47 -6.75
C ARG A 80 -8.07 2.00 -5.35
N GLY A 81 -8.79 3.06 -4.98
CA GLY A 81 -8.68 3.69 -3.66
C GLY A 81 -7.48 4.64 -3.55
N TRP A 82 -7.01 4.83 -2.32
CA TRP A 82 -6.00 5.81 -1.97
C TRP A 82 -4.68 5.59 -2.74
N GLY A 83 -4.17 6.68 -3.30
CA GLY A 83 -2.94 6.72 -4.09
C GLY A 83 -3.07 6.14 -5.50
N ALA A 84 -4.18 5.47 -5.82
CA ALA A 84 -4.42 4.85 -7.12
C ALA A 84 -5.44 5.60 -7.98
N ASP A 85 -6.42 6.24 -7.33
CA ASP A 85 -7.44 7.07 -7.97
C ASP A 85 -7.04 8.55 -7.95
N PRO A 86 -7.07 9.28 -9.09
CA PRO A 86 -6.78 10.72 -9.13
C PRO A 86 -7.66 11.57 -8.20
N THR A 87 -8.86 11.10 -7.87
CA THR A 87 -9.80 11.76 -6.95
C THR A 87 -9.53 11.45 -5.47
N MET A 88 -8.72 10.43 -5.19
CA MET A 88 -8.25 10.04 -3.85
C MET A 88 -6.71 9.95 -3.82
N PRO A 89 -6.01 11.09 -4.02
CA PRO A 89 -4.56 11.09 -3.95
C PRO A 89 -4.11 10.65 -2.56
N GLY A 90 -2.94 10.01 -2.47
CA GLY A 90 -2.32 9.76 -1.17
C GLY A 90 -2.14 11.05 -0.37
N THR A 91 -1.80 10.93 0.91
CA THR A 91 -1.58 12.11 1.77
C THR A 91 -0.10 12.37 1.98
N GLY A 92 0.35 13.63 1.89
CA GLY A 92 1.72 14.02 2.19
C GLY A 92 2.74 13.21 1.38
N TYR A 93 3.65 12.53 2.08
CA TYR A 93 4.69 11.68 1.45
C TYR A 93 4.15 10.46 0.68
N ALA A 94 2.86 10.13 0.80
CA ALA A 94 2.23 9.04 0.07
C ALA A 94 1.67 9.44 -1.31
N GLN A 95 1.87 10.68 -1.73
CA GLN A 95 1.61 11.13 -3.10
C GLN A 95 2.81 10.72 -3.97
N ILE A 96 2.62 9.66 -4.75
CA ILE A 96 3.57 9.10 -5.70
C ILE A 96 3.24 9.57 -7.12
#